data_AF-A0A6P8F3A0-F1
#
_entry.id   AF-A0A6P8F3A0-F1
#
_cell.length_a   1.000
_cell.length_b   1.000
_cell.length_c   1.000
_cell.angle_alpha   90.00
_cell.angle_beta   90.00
_cell.angle_gamma   90.00
#
_symmetry.space_group_name_H-M   'P 1'
#
loop_
_entity.id
_entity.type
_entity.pdbx_description
1 polymer ?
#
loop_
_entity_poly.entity_id
_entity_poly.type
_entity_poly.pdbx_seq_one_letter_code
_entity_poly.pdbx_strand_id
1 'polypeptide(L)'
;MRTTPLGIVLVILHVTLCSSQSESNFLMYDKNVNKCLKGYQPLKLFYCDSNQLSQQFRWTSNDRILNVHLKKCLGAGSTADGSGLEWLICDDTSQLQKWECKNDTLLNLKGTNLFLSQDENSILKLTQDIGAASQWLTHGTTEGLCSRPYQELYTIGGNAFGRPCHFPFQYKGIWYSDCSLLESDEPWCSPDRDYQDMWGFCPTKSTENKLWKKNQLTGVFYQLNVGSALTWHQARRSCQQQDSDLLSITEPQEQSYLSGITTGTQTTFWIGLNQLDSESGWQWADGHPLRYLRWGSGQPNPALGWFCGSLNTMQSYHWENKLCSKKHGYICQKRTTDPATATPGPPASCSAPWVPYADHCYFLNRTKKTWKDASIQCMRTGGHLVSVHDVEEQSFVLSQLGYSESNHTFIFYFL
;
A
#
# COMPACT_ATOMS: atom_id res chain seq x y z
N MET A 1 40.30 6.00 -57.49
CA MET A 1 40.07 4.88 -56.54
C MET A 1 40.60 5.27 -55.17
N ARG A 2 39.71 5.67 -54.26
CA ARG A 2 39.99 5.76 -52.81
C ARG A 2 38.72 5.29 -52.10
N THR A 3 38.78 4.10 -51.54
CA THR A 3 37.73 3.46 -50.76
C THR A 3 37.86 3.91 -49.30
N THR A 4 36.88 4.65 -48.80
CA THR A 4 36.70 4.94 -47.37
C THR A 4 36.01 3.76 -46.68
N PRO A 5 36.48 3.27 -45.52
CA PRO A 5 35.80 2.20 -44.81
C PRO A 5 34.60 2.76 -44.03
N LEU A 6 33.43 2.12 -44.18
CA LEU A 6 32.28 2.34 -43.29
C LEU A 6 32.63 1.74 -41.91
N GLY A 7 32.83 2.61 -40.92
CA GLY A 7 32.88 2.20 -39.52
C GLY A 7 31.48 1.85 -39.02
N ILE A 8 31.26 0.57 -38.71
CA ILE A 8 30.05 0.12 -38.02
C ILE A 8 30.14 0.61 -36.57
N VAL A 9 29.36 1.63 -36.23
CA VAL A 9 29.19 2.07 -34.85
C VAL A 9 28.27 1.07 -34.16
N LEU A 10 28.87 0.13 -33.41
CA LEU A 10 28.15 -0.76 -32.51
C LEU A 10 27.66 0.09 -31.32
N VAL A 11 26.43 0.58 -31.40
CA VAL A 11 25.77 1.22 -30.26
C VAL A 11 25.44 0.11 -29.26
N ILE A 12 26.34 -0.11 -28.31
CA ILE A 12 26.05 -0.91 -27.12
C ILE A 12 25.07 -0.09 -26.30
N LEU A 13 23.77 -0.32 -26.53
CA LEU A 13 22.72 0.08 -25.60
C LEU A 13 23.05 -0.59 -24.26
N HIS A 14 23.59 0.20 -23.33
CA HIS A 14 23.53 -0.16 -21.92
C HIS A 14 22.06 -0.17 -21.55
N VAL A 15 21.44 -1.34 -21.65
CA VAL A 15 20.23 -1.65 -20.92
C VAL A 15 20.65 -1.60 -19.45
N THR A 16 20.53 -0.42 -18.84
CA THR A 16 20.43 -0.31 -17.39
C THR A 16 19.25 -1.19 -17.01
N LEU A 17 19.56 -2.41 -16.59
CA LEU A 17 18.65 -3.21 -15.79
C LEU A 17 18.28 -2.31 -14.61
N CYS A 18 17.10 -1.69 -14.71
CA CYS A 18 16.43 -1.11 -13.57
C CYS A 18 16.01 -2.30 -12.71
N SER A 19 17.01 -2.89 -12.02
CA SER A 19 16.72 -3.64 -10.81
C SER A 19 15.92 -2.68 -9.96
N SER A 20 14.68 -3.04 -9.69
CA SER A 20 13.84 -2.44 -8.67
C SER A 20 14.68 -2.43 -7.38
N GLN A 21 15.49 -1.40 -7.15
CA GLN A 21 16.03 -1.15 -5.84
C GLN A 21 14.80 -0.90 -4.99
N SER A 22 14.51 -1.83 -4.08
CA SER A 22 13.35 -1.68 -3.22
C SER A 22 13.48 -0.32 -2.53
N GLU A 23 12.49 0.55 -2.70
CA GLU A 23 12.42 1.91 -2.11
C GLU A 23 12.56 1.87 -0.55
N SER A 24 12.64 0.67 0.03
CA SER A 24 12.78 0.35 1.45
C SER A 24 14.22 0.27 1.98
N ASN A 25 15.26 0.24 1.13
CA ASN A 25 16.63 0.15 1.63
C ASN A 25 17.06 1.45 2.35
N PHE A 26 17.84 1.32 3.41
CA PHE A 26 18.37 2.44 4.20
C PHE A 26 19.80 2.18 4.68
N LEU A 27 20.48 3.25 5.08
CA LEU A 27 21.80 3.21 5.73
C LEU A 27 21.62 3.53 7.21
N MET A 28 22.19 2.71 8.09
CA MET A 28 22.20 2.97 9.54
C MET A 28 23.30 3.97 9.86
N TYR A 29 22.92 5.16 10.34
CA TYR A 29 23.79 6.31 10.51
C TYR A 29 23.89 6.74 11.98
N ASP A 30 25.11 6.99 12.45
CA ASP A 30 25.37 7.68 13.71
C ASP A 30 25.83 9.12 13.42
N LYS A 31 25.02 10.07 13.87
CA LYS A 31 25.22 11.50 13.66
C LYS A 31 26.45 12.06 14.37
N ASN A 32 26.84 11.50 15.52
CA ASN A 32 27.90 12.05 16.35
C ASN A 32 29.28 11.81 15.75
N VAL A 33 29.46 10.65 15.10
CA VAL A 33 30.71 10.31 14.40
C VAL A 33 30.64 10.52 12.89
N ASN A 34 29.46 10.89 12.37
CA ASN A 34 29.18 11.09 10.95
C ASN A 34 29.58 9.88 10.08
N LYS A 35 29.17 8.67 10.50
CA LYS A 35 29.53 7.40 9.85
C LYS A 35 28.34 6.45 9.78
N CYS A 36 28.41 5.51 8.85
CA CYS A 36 27.40 4.51 8.59
C CYS A 36 27.92 3.10 8.82
N LEU A 37 27.03 2.19 9.20
CA LEU A 37 27.36 0.77 9.36
C LEU A 37 27.68 0.13 8.00
N LYS A 38 28.68 -0.74 7.97
CA LYS A 38 29.03 -1.56 6.81
C LYS A 38 28.97 -3.05 7.14
N GLY A 39 28.37 -3.81 6.24
CA GLY A 39 28.34 -5.28 6.24
C GLY A 39 29.71 -5.89 6.01
N TYR A 40 30.55 -5.88 7.04
CA TYR A 40 31.88 -6.50 7.09
C TYR A 40 32.17 -6.94 8.54
N GLN A 41 33.22 -7.72 8.76
CA GLN A 41 33.68 -8.13 10.09
C GLN A 41 35.07 -7.52 10.37
N PRO A 42 35.30 -6.83 11.50
CA PRO A 42 34.36 -6.58 12.60
C PRO A 42 33.23 -5.61 12.22
N LEU A 43 32.08 -5.68 12.92
CA LEU A 43 30.98 -4.72 12.76
C LEU A 43 31.42 -3.34 13.23
N LYS A 44 31.71 -2.47 12.27
CA LYS A 44 32.31 -1.15 12.48
C LYS A 44 31.68 -0.10 11.57
N LEU A 45 31.75 1.16 11.99
CA LEU A 45 31.28 2.31 11.20
C LEU A 45 32.34 2.87 10.24
N PHE A 46 31.89 3.27 9.06
CA PHE A 46 32.70 3.81 7.95
C PHE A 46 32.07 5.08 7.37
N TYR A 47 32.76 5.78 6.48
CA TYR A 47 32.15 6.87 5.71
C TYR A 47 30.92 6.38 4.95
N CYS A 48 29.85 7.18 4.99
CA CYS A 48 28.59 6.84 4.38
C CYS A 48 28.69 6.91 2.84
N ASP A 49 28.26 5.83 2.18
CA ASP A 49 28.16 5.74 0.72
C ASP A 49 26.89 4.97 0.35
N SER A 50 25.90 5.68 -0.20
CA SER A 50 24.61 5.11 -0.59
C SER A 50 24.71 4.13 -1.76
N ASN A 51 25.75 4.22 -2.58
CA ASN A 51 25.97 3.34 -3.72
C ASN A 51 26.58 1.99 -3.29
N GLN A 52 27.15 1.93 -2.10
CA GLN A 52 27.79 0.74 -1.58
C GLN A 52 26.75 -0.24 -1.02
N LEU A 53 26.48 -1.33 -1.75
CA LEU A 53 25.53 -2.37 -1.33
C LEU A 53 25.81 -2.95 0.06
N SER A 54 27.07 -2.99 0.50
CA SER A 54 27.40 -3.47 1.85
C SER A 54 26.93 -2.52 2.96
N GLN A 55 26.62 -1.26 2.68
CA GLN A 55 26.02 -0.33 3.65
C GLN A 55 24.49 -0.26 3.55
N GLN A 56 23.90 -0.96 2.58
CA GLN A 56 22.45 -0.98 2.44
C GLN A 56 21.85 -2.07 3.33
N PHE A 57 20.91 -1.63 4.15
CA PHE A 57 20.13 -2.46 5.06
C PHE A 57 18.66 -2.35 4.73
N ARG A 58 17.90 -3.34 5.18
CA ARG A 58 16.45 -3.30 5.13
C ARG A 58 15.87 -4.11 6.26
N TRP A 59 14.67 -3.76 6.67
CA TRP A 59 13.92 -4.61 7.58
C TRP A 59 13.46 -5.87 6.85
N THR A 60 13.58 -7.03 7.50
CA THR A 60 12.98 -8.29 7.08
C THR A 60 12.08 -8.75 8.21
N SER A 61 10.78 -8.85 7.96
CA SER A 61 9.77 -8.84 9.04
C SER A 61 9.79 -7.55 9.88
N ASN A 62 8.86 -7.42 10.83
CA ASN A 62 8.75 -6.23 11.67
C ASN A 62 9.90 -6.04 12.66
N ASP A 63 10.83 -7.00 12.79
CA ASP A 63 11.86 -6.95 13.84
C ASP A 63 13.25 -7.44 13.44
N ARG A 64 13.57 -7.79 12.18
CA ARG A 64 14.96 -8.14 11.80
C ARG A 64 15.55 -7.16 10.81
N ILE A 65 16.87 -6.96 10.87
CA ILE A 65 17.60 -6.08 9.96
C ILE A 65 18.52 -6.93 9.09
N LEU A 66 18.26 -6.96 7.78
CA LEU A 66 19.05 -7.65 6.77
C LEU A 66 20.08 -6.71 6.15
N ASN A 67 21.33 -7.17 6.04
CA ASN A 67 22.30 -6.56 5.12
C ASN A 67 22.12 -7.16 3.72
N VAL A 68 21.81 -6.30 2.73
CA VAL A 68 21.43 -6.78 1.38
C VAL A 68 22.60 -7.41 0.62
N HIS A 69 23.83 -7.01 0.91
CA HIS A 69 25.04 -7.56 0.30
C HIS A 69 25.48 -8.89 0.92
N LEU A 70 25.49 -8.99 2.25
CA LEU A 70 25.88 -10.21 2.96
C LEU A 70 24.78 -11.28 2.95
N LYS A 71 23.51 -10.89 2.73
CA LYS A 71 22.33 -11.76 2.87
C LYS A 71 22.26 -12.40 4.27
N LYS A 72 22.66 -11.62 5.28
CA LYS A 72 22.70 -12.01 6.70
C LYS A 72 22.03 -10.94 7.54
N CYS A 73 21.48 -11.36 8.67
CA CYS A 73 20.79 -10.49 9.60
C CYS A 73 21.76 -9.99 10.68
N LEU A 74 21.55 -8.74 11.10
CA LEU A 74 22.22 -8.18 12.27
C LEU A 74 21.67 -8.88 13.52
N GLY A 75 22.56 -9.50 14.30
CA GLY A 75 22.19 -10.15 15.55
C GLY A 75 23.16 -9.83 16.68
N ALA A 76 22.70 -10.03 17.90
CA ALA A 76 23.51 -9.96 19.10
C ALA A 76 24.26 -11.28 19.33
N GLY A 77 25.52 -11.22 19.78
CA GLY A 77 26.27 -12.41 20.20
C GLY A 77 25.70 -13.03 21.49
N SER A 78 25.16 -12.21 22.38
CA SER A 78 24.50 -12.62 23.63
C SER A 78 23.55 -11.54 24.14
N THR A 79 22.81 -11.82 25.20
CA THR A 79 21.94 -10.85 25.90
C THR A 79 22.64 -10.16 27.08
N ALA A 80 23.98 -10.04 27.05
CA ALA A 80 24.76 -9.35 28.08
C ALA A 80 25.08 -7.90 27.67
N ASP A 81 25.20 -7.02 28.67
CA ASP A 81 25.74 -5.67 28.48
C ASP A 81 27.21 -5.75 28.02
N GLY A 82 27.56 -4.94 27.03
CA GLY A 82 28.87 -4.98 26.36
C GLY A 82 29.02 -6.09 25.32
N SER A 83 28.00 -6.92 25.09
CA SER A 83 28.07 -7.98 24.07
C SER A 83 28.30 -7.38 22.68
N GLY A 84 29.22 -7.99 21.93
CA GLY A 84 29.39 -7.68 20.51
C GLY A 84 28.20 -8.14 19.67
N LEU A 85 28.20 -7.72 18.41
CA LEU A 85 27.23 -8.12 17.39
C LEU A 85 27.86 -9.04 16.36
N GLU A 86 27.00 -9.74 15.62
CA GLU A 86 27.39 -10.72 14.62
C GLU A 86 26.47 -10.68 13.39
N TRP A 87 27.02 -11.11 12.25
CA TRP A 87 26.23 -11.37 11.05
C TRP A 87 25.73 -12.82 11.08
N LEU A 88 24.47 -12.99 11.46
CA LEU A 88 23.83 -14.29 11.62
C LEU A 88 23.05 -14.68 10.35
N ILE A 89 22.87 -16.00 10.16
CA ILE A 89 21.89 -16.48 9.19
C ILE A 89 20.51 -16.03 9.68
N CYS A 90 19.73 -15.41 8.80
CA CYS A 90 18.43 -14.88 9.16
C CYS A 90 17.48 -16.00 9.64
N ASP A 91 17.01 -15.86 10.87
CA ASP A 91 16.16 -16.83 11.55
C ASP A 91 15.06 -16.09 12.31
N ASP A 92 13.80 -16.36 11.98
CA ASP A 92 12.62 -15.74 12.58
C ASP A 92 12.31 -16.26 13.99
N THR A 93 12.84 -17.43 14.34
CA THR A 93 12.72 -18.01 15.69
C THR A 93 13.74 -17.42 16.67
N SER A 94 14.87 -16.91 16.15
CA SER A 94 15.96 -16.36 16.97
C SER A 94 15.59 -15.03 17.62
N GLN A 95 15.62 -14.98 18.95
CA GLN A 95 15.39 -13.72 19.69
C GLN A 95 16.58 -12.76 19.60
N LEU A 96 17.79 -13.27 19.31
CA LEU A 96 19.01 -12.46 19.19
C LEU A 96 19.05 -11.60 17.92
N GLN A 97 18.12 -11.81 16.99
CA GLN A 97 18.02 -11.06 15.73
C GLN A 97 16.84 -10.08 15.73
N LYS A 98 16.10 -9.99 16.84
CA LYS A 98 14.89 -9.19 16.94
C LYS A 98 15.18 -7.84 17.55
N TRP A 99 14.83 -6.79 16.84
CA TRP A 99 15.07 -5.40 17.19
C TRP A 99 13.73 -4.66 17.29
N GLU A 100 13.69 -3.65 18.16
CA GLU A 100 12.59 -2.70 18.27
C GLU A 100 13.17 -1.30 18.50
N CYS A 101 12.45 -0.26 18.10
CA CYS A 101 12.85 1.10 18.40
C CYS A 101 12.17 1.62 19.67
N LYS A 102 12.92 2.37 20.47
CA LYS A 102 12.43 3.16 21.61
C LYS A 102 12.76 4.63 21.38
N ASN A 103 11.82 5.52 21.69
CA ASN A 103 12.00 6.97 21.54
C ASN A 103 12.47 7.40 20.14
N ASP A 104 11.99 6.72 19.09
CA ASP A 104 12.34 6.89 17.67
C ASP A 104 13.79 6.50 17.29
N THR A 105 14.79 7.10 17.95
CA THR A 105 16.20 6.97 17.55
C THR A 105 16.99 5.87 18.25
N LEU A 106 16.46 5.28 19.33
CA LEU A 106 17.15 4.18 20.02
C LEU A 106 16.70 2.86 19.41
N LEU A 107 17.65 2.00 19.05
CA LEU A 107 17.39 0.64 18.58
C LEU A 107 17.80 -0.34 19.68
N ASN A 108 16.88 -1.15 20.20
CA ASN A 108 17.20 -2.15 21.22
C ASN A 108 16.87 -3.57 20.77
N LEU A 109 17.57 -4.53 21.38
CA LEU A 109 17.20 -5.93 21.26
C LEU A 109 15.83 -6.13 21.91
N LYS A 110 14.89 -6.70 21.16
CA LYS A 110 13.47 -6.78 21.49
C LYS A 110 13.25 -7.53 22.82
N GLY A 111 12.43 -6.95 23.69
CA GLY A 111 12.16 -7.53 25.02
C GLY A 111 13.29 -7.33 26.04
N THR A 112 14.29 -6.51 25.72
CA THR A 112 15.38 -6.14 26.64
C THR A 112 15.55 -4.62 26.73
N ASN A 113 16.42 -4.17 27.64
CA ASN A 113 16.89 -2.77 27.71
C ASN A 113 18.36 -2.66 27.27
N LEU A 114 18.73 -3.44 26.25
CA LEU A 114 20.05 -3.40 25.63
C LEU A 114 19.96 -2.74 24.26
N PHE A 115 20.58 -1.58 24.14
CA PHE A 115 20.57 -0.70 22.99
C PHE A 115 21.81 -0.92 22.12
N LEU A 116 21.62 -0.79 20.81
CA LEU A 116 22.70 -0.73 19.86
C LEU A 116 23.55 0.52 20.11
N SER A 117 24.85 0.35 20.28
CA SER A 117 25.78 1.44 20.51
C SER A 117 27.14 1.14 19.86
N GLN A 118 28.05 2.10 19.93
CA GLN A 118 29.43 1.93 19.48
C GLN A 118 30.42 2.25 20.61
N ASP A 119 31.61 1.66 20.54
CA ASP A 119 32.74 2.01 21.40
C ASP A 119 33.59 3.16 20.81
N GLU A 120 34.68 3.52 21.51
CA GLU A 120 35.62 4.57 21.09
C GLU A 120 36.29 4.29 19.74
N ASN A 121 36.34 3.01 19.31
CA ASN A 121 36.91 2.57 18.05
C ASN A 121 35.86 2.42 16.94
N SER A 122 34.63 2.88 17.18
CA SER A 122 33.45 2.71 16.33
C SER A 122 33.03 1.26 16.08
N ILE A 123 33.36 0.34 17.00
CA ILE A 123 32.93 -1.06 16.96
C ILE A 123 31.58 -1.17 17.66
N LEU A 124 30.65 -1.89 17.04
CA LEU A 124 29.30 -2.03 17.58
C LEU A 124 29.22 -2.99 18.77
N LYS A 125 28.43 -2.61 19.76
CA LYS A 125 28.12 -3.38 20.97
C LYS A 125 26.68 -3.14 21.41
N LEU A 126 26.18 -4.03 22.26
CA LEU A 126 24.99 -3.79 23.05
C LEU A 126 25.34 -3.08 24.35
N THR A 127 24.51 -2.14 24.79
CA THR A 127 24.68 -1.50 26.09
C THR A 127 23.38 -1.03 26.73
N GLN A 128 23.38 -0.85 28.05
CA GLN A 128 22.27 -0.19 28.76
C GLN A 128 22.32 1.34 28.63
N ASP A 129 23.43 1.91 28.17
CA ASP A 129 23.58 3.35 27.95
C ASP A 129 22.76 3.84 26.74
N ILE A 130 21.97 4.90 26.97
CA ILE A 130 21.12 5.56 25.97
C ILE A 130 21.69 6.91 25.51
N GLY A 131 22.98 7.16 25.78
CA GLY A 131 23.69 8.35 25.38
C GLY A 131 23.80 8.52 23.86
N ALA A 132 24.59 9.51 23.44
CA ALA A 132 24.69 9.91 22.04
C ALA A 132 25.11 8.76 21.10
N ALA A 133 26.04 7.90 21.53
CA ALA A 133 26.52 6.76 20.75
C ALA A 133 25.47 5.65 20.51
N SER A 134 24.33 5.71 21.19
CA SER A 134 23.23 4.76 21.06
C SER A 134 22.07 5.30 20.20
N GLN A 135 22.22 6.49 19.61
CA GLN A 135 21.22 7.12 18.77
C GLN A 135 21.51 6.86 17.29
N TRP A 136 20.55 6.24 16.61
CA TRP A 136 20.65 5.83 15.22
C TRP A 136 19.58 6.49 14.37
N LEU A 137 20.01 6.97 13.21
CA LEU A 137 19.16 7.62 12.24
C LEU A 137 19.26 6.90 10.89
N THR A 138 18.27 7.15 10.04
CA THR A 138 18.40 6.82 8.63
C THR A 138 19.25 7.89 7.94
N HIS A 139 20.31 7.49 7.23
CA HIS A 139 21.18 8.45 6.53
C HIS A 139 20.38 9.35 5.57
N GLY A 140 20.61 10.66 5.65
CA GLY A 140 19.91 11.66 4.84
C GLY A 140 18.54 12.09 5.39
N THR A 141 18.10 11.57 6.54
CA THR A 141 16.88 12.02 7.22
C THR A 141 17.16 12.39 8.69
N THR A 142 16.16 12.96 9.36
CA THR A 142 16.18 13.20 10.81
C THR A 142 15.42 12.12 11.60
N GLU A 143 14.99 11.06 10.92
CA GLU A 143 14.12 10.03 11.47
C GLU A 143 14.92 8.83 11.96
N GLY A 144 14.42 8.16 13.00
CA GLY A 144 14.97 6.89 13.49
C GLY A 144 14.85 5.75 12.48
N LEU A 145 15.42 4.59 12.82
CA LEU A 145 15.45 3.43 11.91
C LEU A 145 14.08 2.77 11.70
N CYS A 146 13.13 2.94 12.62
CA CYS A 146 11.79 2.37 12.52
C CYS A 146 10.79 3.23 11.74
N SER A 147 11.18 4.43 11.33
CA SER A 147 10.39 5.29 10.43
C SER A 147 10.11 4.64 9.07
N ARG A 148 10.99 3.72 8.65
CA ARG A 148 10.84 2.88 7.46
C ARG A 148 10.41 1.48 7.87
N PRO A 149 9.12 1.24 8.19
CA PRO A 149 8.68 -0.06 8.64
C PRO A 149 8.85 -1.09 7.52
N TYR A 150 9.08 -2.34 7.93
CA TYR A 150 8.97 -3.46 7.02
C TYR A 150 7.57 -3.51 6.40
N GLN A 151 7.53 -3.69 5.09
CA GLN A 151 6.31 -3.99 4.37
C GLN A 151 6.42 -5.39 3.76
N GLU A 152 5.49 -6.27 4.13
CA GLU A 152 5.35 -7.60 3.57
C GLU A 152 5.10 -7.53 2.07
N LEU A 153 5.96 -8.14 1.25
CA LEU A 153 5.79 -8.18 -0.20
C LEU A 153 4.93 -9.39 -0.60
N TYR A 154 3.64 -9.19 -0.91
CA TYR A 154 2.72 -10.29 -1.23
C TYR A 154 2.97 -10.85 -2.63
N THR A 155 3.07 -12.16 -2.75
CA THR A 155 3.26 -12.83 -4.04
C THR A 155 2.01 -12.75 -4.92
N ILE A 156 2.22 -12.74 -6.24
CA ILE A 156 1.16 -12.78 -7.25
C ILE A 156 1.30 -14.05 -8.08
N GLY A 157 0.18 -14.71 -8.38
CA GLY A 157 0.18 -15.98 -9.11
C GLY A 157 0.96 -17.05 -8.34
N GLY A 158 1.77 -17.85 -9.07
CA GLY A 158 2.54 -18.95 -8.49
C GLY A 158 1.67 -19.97 -7.75
N ASN A 159 2.29 -20.69 -6.81
CA ASN A 159 1.64 -21.67 -5.95
C ASN A 159 1.73 -21.28 -4.45
N ALA A 160 2.28 -20.11 -4.12
CA ALA A 160 2.40 -19.59 -2.76
C ALA A 160 1.08 -19.06 -2.16
N PHE A 161 -0.03 -19.08 -2.90
CA PHE A 161 -1.35 -18.58 -2.46
C PHE A 161 -1.34 -17.12 -1.97
N GLY A 162 -0.44 -16.29 -2.53
CA GLY A 162 -0.29 -14.89 -2.14
C GLY A 162 0.51 -14.67 -0.85
N ARG A 163 1.11 -15.72 -0.26
CA ARG A 163 1.98 -15.56 0.92
C ARG A 163 3.09 -14.53 0.63
N PRO A 164 3.50 -13.74 1.64
CA PRO A 164 4.56 -12.76 1.44
C PRO A 164 5.91 -13.45 1.19
N CYS A 165 6.76 -12.79 0.41
CA CYS A 165 8.13 -13.21 0.18
C CYS A 165 8.89 -13.30 1.51
N HIS A 166 9.65 -14.37 1.67
CA HIS A 166 10.63 -14.49 2.74
C HIS A 166 11.97 -13.98 2.24
N PHE A 167 12.58 -13.06 2.98
CA PHE A 167 13.89 -12.54 2.61
C PHE A 167 14.88 -12.56 3.78
N PRO A 168 16.14 -12.98 3.54
CA PRO A 168 16.58 -13.63 2.31
C PRO A 168 15.98 -15.05 2.18
N PHE A 169 15.93 -15.59 0.96
CA PHE A 169 15.58 -16.99 0.72
C PHE A 169 16.70 -17.72 -0.02
N GLN A 170 16.80 -19.03 0.17
CA GLN A 170 17.78 -19.88 -0.48
C GLN A 170 17.14 -20.70 -1.59
N TYR A 171 17.70 -20.62 -2.79
CA TYR A 171 17.30 -21.41 -3.95
C TYR A 171 18.53 -21.97 -4.66
N LYS A 172 18.54 -23.27 -4.95
CA LYS A 172 19.70 -23.99 -5.54
C LYS A 172 21.04 -23.69 -4.83
N GLY A 173 21.01 -23.55 -3.50
CA GLY A 173 22.18 -23.25 -2.67
C GLY A 173 22.61 -21.77 -2.64
N ILE A 174 21.95 -20.88 -3.38
CA ILE A 174 22.26 -19.45 -3.47
C ILE A 174 21.26 -18.65 -2.63
N TRP A 175 21.75 -17.66 -1.88
CA TRP A 175 20.92 -16.75 -1.09
C TRP A 175 20.53 -15.50 -1.88
N TYR A 176 19.23 -15.21 -1.91
CA TYR A 176 18.63 -14.06 -2.56
C TYR A 176 18.09 -13.10 -1.50
N SER A 177 18.55 -11.85 -1.54
CA SER A 177 18.06 -10.77 -0.67
C SER A 177 16.93 -9.98 -1.30
N ASP A 178 16.61 -10.21 -2.57
CA ASP A 178 15.53 -9.54 -3.31
C ASP A 178 14.89 -10.52 -4.31
N CYS A 179 13.86 -10.07 -5.02
CA CYS A 179 13.23 -10.82 -6.09
C CYS A 179 14.25 -11.18 -7.18
N SER A 180 14.14 -12.40 -7.70
CA SER A 180 15.06 -12.96 -8.69
C SER A 180 14.42 -13.04 -10.06
N LEU A 181 15.19 -12.76 -11.10
CA LEU A 181 14.84 -13.03 -12.50
C LEU A 181 15.45 -14.36 -12.99
N LEU A 182 16.04 -15.15 -12.09
CA LEU A 182 16.62 -16.43 -12.48
C LEU A 182 15.53 -17.34 -13.03
N GLU A 183 15.72 -17.79 -14.28
CA GLU A 183 14.83 -18.73 -14.97
C GLU A 183 13.39 -18.20 -15.17
N SER A 184 13.17 -16.88 -15.09
CA SER A 184 11.86 -16.25 -15.30
C SER A 184 11.99 -14.85 -15.90
N ASP A 185 11.05 -14.48 -16.78
CA ASP A 185 10.96 -13.13 -17.33
C ASP A 185 10.42 -12.12 -16.31
N GLU A 186 9.70 -12.59 -15.29
CA GLU A 186 9.08 -11.77 -14.24
C GLU A 186 9.78 -12.05 -12.91
N PRO A 187 10.05 -11.00 -12.09
CA PRO A 187 10.75 -11.17 -10.82
C PRO A 187 9.91 -12.04 -9.87
N TRP A 188 10.54 -13.01 -9.22
CA TRP A 188 9.86 -13.93 -8.31
C TRP A 188 10.60 -14.08 -6.98
N CYS A 189 9.90 -14.59 -5.97
CA CYS A 189 10.46 -14.89 -4.67
C CYS A 189 9.87 -16.18 -4.09
N SER A 190 10.52 -16.73 -3.07
CA SER A 190 9.95 -17.79 -2.25
C SER A 190 9.32 -17.20 -0.98
N PRO A 191 8.18 -17.72 -0.51
CA PRO A 191 7.60 -17.35 0.79
C PRO A 191 8.28 -18.10 1.96
N ASP A 192 9.22 -18.98 1.67
CA ASP A 192 9.95 -19.80 2.64
C ASP A 192 11.43 -19.45 2.62
N ARG A 193 12.10 -19.56 3.78
CA ARG A 193 13.54 -19.31 3.89
C ARG A 193 14.34 -20.25 3.00
N ASP A 194 14.04 -21.54 3.12
CA ASP A 194 14.63 -22.57 2.29
C ASP A 194 13.57 -22.97 1.26
N TYR A 195 13.87 -22.84 -0.02
CA TYR A 195 12.88 -23.07 -1.08
C TYR A 195 12.30 -24.50 -1.00
N GLN A 196 10.99 -24.58 -0.75
CA GLN A 196 10.22 -25.83 -0.63
C GLN A 196 9.18 -25.95 -1.76
N ASP A 197 9.59 -25.65 -2.99
CA ASP A 197 8.73 -25.65 -4.17
C ASP A 197 7.56 -24.65 -4.15
N MET A 198 7.58 -23.72 -3.20
CA MET A 198 6.62 -22.64 -3.07
C MET A 198 7.21 -21.33 -3.58
N TRP A 199 6.48 -20.65 -4.46
CA TRP A 199 6.91 -19.39 -5.07
C TRP A 199 5.72 -18.55 -5.55
N GLY A 200 6.01 -17.29 -5.85
CA GLY A 200 5.15 -16.45 -6.66
C GLY A 200 5.88 -15.22 -7.17
N PHE A 201 5.25 -14.52 -8.12
CA PHE A 201 5.81 -13.32 -8.71
C PHE A 201 5.78 -12.17 -7.70
N CYS A 202 6.82 -11.35 -7.72
CA CYS A 202 6.85 -10.11 -6.98
C CYS A 202 5.95 -9.07 -7.65
N PRO A 203 5.22 -8.25 -6.87
CA PRO A 203 4.40 -7.18 -7.40
C PRO A 203 5.28 -6.15 -8.12
N THR A 204 4.86 -5.73 -9.31
CA THR A 204 5.51 -4.67 -10.07
C THR A 204 4.53 -3.54 -10.34
N LYS A 205 5.04 -2.31 -10.47
CA LYS A 205 4.23 -1.13 -10.81
C LYS A 205 3.74 -1.15 -12.27
N SER A 206 4.30 -2.03 -13.12
CA SER A 206 3.98 -2.14 -14.54
C SER A 206 2.64 -2.85 -14.77
N THR A 207 1.86 -2.33 -15.72
CA THR A 207 0.63 -2.95 -16.24
C THR A 207 0.85 -3.70 -17.55
N GLU A 208 2.09 -3.77 -18.04
CA GLU A 208 2.43 -4.43 -19.32
C GLU A 208 2.63 -5.94 -19.17
N ASN A 209 2.71 -6.44 -17.93
CA ASN A 209 2.80 -7.86 -17.67
C ASN A 209 1.47 -8.58 -17.98
N LYS A 210 1.55 -9.90 -18.13
CA LYS A 210 0.41 -10.76 -18.48
C LYS A 210 -0.65 -10.90 -17.37
N LEU A 211 -0.41 -10.35 -16.19
CA LEU A 211 -1.29 -10.46 -15.01
C LEU A 211 -2.44 -9.44 -15.07
N TRP A 212 -2.24 -8.32 -15.75
CA TRP A 212 -3.25 -7.27 -15.89
C TRP A 212 -4.11 -7.44 -17.15
N LYS A 213 -5.42 -7.35 -16.99
CA LYS A 213 -6.40 -7.33 -18.07
C LYS A 213 -6.89 -5.90 -18.29
N LYS A 214 -6.66 -5.34 -19.47
CA LYS A 214 -7.16 -4.01 -19.84
C LYS A 214 -8.58 -4.10 -20.40
N ASN A 215 -9.50 -3.31 -19.85
CA ASN A 215 -10.77 -3.03 -20.49
C ASN A 215 -10.52 -2.06 -21.66
N GLN A 216 -10.72 -2.53 -22.90
CA GLN A 216 -10.44 -1.74 -24.10
C GLN A 216 -11.36 -0.52 -24.25
N LEU A 217 -12.54 -0.53 -23.63
CA LEU A 217 -13.49 0.57 -23.68
C LEU A 217 -13.12 1.70 -22.73
N THR A 218 -12.79 1.35 -21.48
CA THR A 218 -12.55 2.34 -20.41
C THR A 218 -11.08 2.61 -20.16
N GLY A 219 -10.18 1.79 -20.69
CA GLY A 219 -8.74 1.86 -20.44
C GLY A 219 -8.29 1.33 -19.07
N VAL A 220 -9.24 0.96 -18.19
CA VAL A 220 -8.97 0.50 -16.82
C VAL A 220 -8.36 -0.91 -16.82
N PHE A 221 -7.38 -1.14 -15.95
CA PHE A 221 -6.71 -2.43 -15.78
C PHE A 221 -7.23 -3.18 -14.55
N TYR A 222 -7.36 -4.49 -14.68
CA TYR A 222 -7.84 -5.39 -13.62
C TYR A 222 -6.90 -6.59 -13.47
N GLN A 223 -6.52 -6.92 -12.23
CA GLN A 223 -5.72 -8.11 -11.94
C GLN A 223 -6.54 -9.11 -11.13
N LEU A 224 -6.67 -10.34 -11.63
CA LEU A 224 -7.48 -11.40 -11.02
C LEU A 224 -6.60 -12.37 -10.22
N ASN A 225 -6.60 -12.24 -8.89
CA ASN A 225 -5.77 -13.05 -8.01
C ASN A 225 -6.56 -14.26 -7.49
N VAL A 226 -6.97 -15.14 -8.40
CA VAL A 226 -7.87 -16.29 -8.13
C VAL A 226 -7.23 -17.31 -7.19
N GLY A 227 -5.95 -17.62 -7.40
CA GLY A 227 -5.21 -18.62 -6.60
C GLY A 227 -4.71 -18.10 -5.26
N SER A 228 -5.00 -16.85 -4.88
CA SER A 228 -4.57 -16.27 -3.60
C SER A 228 -5.54 -16.55 -2.47
N ALA A 229 -5.04 -16.55 -1.24
CA ALA A 229 -5.82 -16.74 -0.02
C ALA A 229 -5.44 -15.72 1.05
N LEU A 230 -5.86 -14.46 0.85
CA LEU A 230 -5.48 -13.31 1.69
C LEU A 230 -6.68 -12.76 2.47
N THR A 231 -6.41 -12.15 3.63
CA THR A 231 -7.42 -11.32 4.32
C THR A 231 -7.72 -10.06 3.51
N TRP A 232 -8.82 -9.37 3.81
CA TRP A 232 -9.18 -8.15 3.08
C TRP A 232 -8.07 -7.09 3.16
N HIS A 233 -7.49 -6.88 4.34
CA HIS A 233 -6.39 -5.94 4.54
C HIS A 233 -5.11 -6.35 3.78
N GLN A 234 -4.78 -7.64 3.77
CA GLN A 234 -3.62 -8.16 3.03
C GLN A 234 -3.81 -8.00 1.52
N ALA A 235 -5.00 -8.33 1.02
CA ALA A 235 -5.37 -8.15 -0.39
C ALA A 235 -5.26 -6.68 -0.82
N ARG A 236 -5.76 -5.75 0.02
CA ARG A 236 -5.61 -4.32 -0.24
C ARG A 236 -4.15 -3.88 -0.33
N ARG A 237 -3.32 -4.32 0.63
CA ARG A 237 -1.89 -4.00 0.60
C ARG A 237 -1.19 -4.55 -0.64
N SER A 238 -1.55 -5.75 -1.09
CA SER A 238 -1.04 -6.33 -2.33
C SER A 238 -1.38 -5.49 -3.57
N CYS A 239 -2.59 -4.92 -3.64
CA CYS A 239 -2.95 -4.00 -4.72
C CYS A 239 -2.18 -2.67 -4.63
N GLN A 240 -2.06 -2.11 -3.43
CA GLN A 240 -1.33 -0.86 -3.19
C GLN A 240 0.15 -0.96 -3.56
N GLN A 241 0.77 -2.12 -3.39
CA GLN A 241 2.15 -2.40 -3.82
C GLN A 241 2.37 -2.33 -5.34
N GLN A 242 1.30 -2.25 -6.12
CA GLN A 242 1.32 -2.19 -7.58
C GLN A 242 0.81 -0.84 -8.11
N ASP A 243 0.78 0.20 -7.27
CA ASP A 243 0.13 1.50 -7.52
C ASP A 243 -1.31 1.32 -8.02
N SER A 244 -2.08 0.51 -7.30
CA SER A 244 -3.48 0.21 -7.56
C SER A 244 -4.23 0.08 -6.22
N ASP A 245 -5.54 -0.14 -6.24
CA ASP A 245 -6.29 -0.48 -5.02
C ASP A 245 -7.22 -1.67 -5.31
N LEU A 246 -7.92 -2.17 -4.28
CA LEU A 246 -8.97 -3.15 -4.47
C LEU A 246 -10.07 -2.59 -5.36
N LEU A 247 -10.65 -3.48 -6.16
CA LEU A 247 -11.70 -3.17 -7.11
C LEU A 247 -12.84 -2.32 -6.51
N SER A 248 -13.13 -1.18 -7.13
CA SER A 248 -14.40 -0.48 -6.98
C SER A 248 -15.32 -0.74 -8.18
N ILE A 249 -16.62 -0.81 -7.92
CA ILE A 249 -17.64 -1.03 -8.96
C ILE A 249 -18.60 0.16 -8.92
N THR A 250 -18.35 1.09 -9.81
CA THR A 250 -18.98 2.42 -9.86
C THR A 250 -20.06 2.53 -10.95
N GLU A 251 -20.06 1.62 -11.92
CA GLU A 251 -20.99 1.63 -13.07
C GLU A 251 -21.55 0.23 -13.39
N PRO A 252 -22.78 0.13 -13.92
CA PRO A 252 -23.34 -1.14 -14.40
C PRO A 252 -22.50 -1.83 -15.48
N GLN A 253 -21.87 -1.07 -16.37
CA GLN A 253 -21.03 -1.58 -17.46
C GLN A 253 -19.76 -2.25 -16.92
N GLU A 254 -19.17 -1.68 -15.87
CA GLU A 254 -18.00 -2.23 -15.18
C GLU A 254 -18.32 -3.59 -14.57
N GLN A 255 -19.48 -3.70 -13.91
CA GLN A 255 -19.98 -4.96 -13.37
C GLN A 255 -20.19 -6.03 -14.44
N SER A 256 -20.74 -5.68 -15.61
CA SER A 256 -20.86 -6.62 -16.74
C SER A 256 -19.51 -7.08 -17.27
N TYR A 257 -18.54 -6.17 -17.39
CA TYR A 257 -17.16 -6.52 -17.79
C TYR A 257 -16.52 -7.48 -16.78
N LEU A 258 -16.66 -7.19 -15.48
CA LEU A 258 -16.16 -8.04 -14.40
C LEU A 258 -16.75 -9.44 -14.44
N SER A 259 -18.07 -9.56 -14.66
CA SER A 259 -18.72 -10.86 -14.87
C SER A 259 -18.08 -11.62 -16.03
N GLY A 260 -17.79 -10.95 -17.15
CA GLY A 260 -17.11 -11.55 -18.29
C GLY A 260 -15.69 -12.06 -17.96
N ILE A 261 -14.85 -11.24 -17.32
CA ILE A 261 -13.45 -11.64 -17.05
C ILE A 261 -13.30 -12.63 -15.88
N THR A 262 -14.31 -12.76 -15.02
CA THR A 262 -14.34 -13.69 -13.88
C THR A 262 -15.18 -14.95 -14.15
N THR A 263 -15.72 -15.10 -15.36
CA THR A 263 -16.51 -16.27 -15.75
C THR A 263 -15.70 -17.57 -15.56
N GLY A 264 -16.31 -18.57 -14.93
CA GLY A 264 -15.71 -19.89 -14.70
C GLY A 264 -14.80 -20.00 -13.48
N THR A 265 -14.51 -18.91 -12.77
CA THR A 265 -13.67 -18.95 -11.56
C THR A 265 -14.34 -19.62 -10.36
N GLN A 266 -15.69 -19.60 -10.31
CA GLN A 266 -16.52 -20.19 -9.25
C GLN A 266 -15.99 -19.95 -7.83
N THR A 267 -15.64 -18.70 -7.51
CA THR A 267 -15.04 -18.34 -6.22
C THR A 267 -15.56 -16.99 -5.71
N THR A 268 -15.10 -16.62 -4.52
CA THR A 268 -15.33 -15.31 -3.92
C THR A 268 -14.07 -14.47 -4.05
N PHE A 269 -14.23 -13.20 -4.43
CA PHE A 269 -13.15 -12.23 -4.47
C PHE A 269 -13.37 -11.13 -3.45
N TRP A 270 -12.30 -10.73 -2.75
CA TRP A 270 -12.28 -9.44 -2.08
C TRP A 270 -12.32 -8.30 -3.11
N ILE A 271 -13.13 -7.29 -2.79
CA ILE A 271 -13.28 -6.03 -3.50
C ILE A 271 -13.11 -4.88 -2.50
N GLY A 272 -13.00 -3.64 -2.97
CA GLY A 272 -12.70 -2.48 -2.12
C GLY A 272 -13.84 -2.04 -1.20
N LEU A 273 -15.01 -2.64 -1.32
CA LEU A 273 -16.19 -2.27 -0.54
C LEU A 273 -15.99 -2.61 0.94
N ASN A 274 -16.21 -1.65 1.83
CA ASN A 274 -16.02 -1.85 3.27
C ASN A 274 -16.88 -0.90 4.11
N GLN A 275 -17.02 -1.21 5.39
CA GLN A 275 -17.61 -0.34 6.43
C GLN A 275 -16.70 -0.38 7.67
N LEU A 276 -15.41 -0.09 7.46
CA LEU A 276 -14.41 -0.13 8.53
C LEU A 276 -14.34 1.17 9.35
N ASP A 277 -14.84 2.26 8.78
CA ASP A 277 -15.01 3.52 9.48
C ASP A 277 -16.31 3.48 10.28
N SER A 278 -16.22 3.65 11.60
CA SER A 278 -17.36 3.62 12.51
C SER A 278 -18.28 4.83 12.37
N GLU A 279 -17.78 5.94 11.81
CA GLU A 279 -18.55 7.19 11.63
C GLU A 279 -19.24 7.24 10.27
N SER A 280 -18.85 6.35 9.35
CA SER A 280 -19.32 6.33 7.96
C SER A 280 -20.09 5.06 7.60
N GLY A 281 -20.83 5.13 6.49
CA GLY A 281 -21.51 3.98 5.90
C GLY A 281 -20.57 3.08 5.08
N TRP A 282 -21.16 2.27 4.21
CA TRP A 282 -20.41 1.52 3.22
C TRP A 282 -19.70 2.45 2.23
N GLN A 283 -18.43 2.15 1.94
CA GLN A 283 -17.57 2.97 1.09
C GLN A 283 -16.58 2.11 0.29
N TRP A 284 -16.05 2.66 -0.80
CA TRP A 284 -14.95 2.05 -1.54
C TRP A 284 -13.61 2.46 -0.94
N ALA A 285 -12.71 1.49 -0.83
CA ALA A 285 -11.36 1.66 -0.31
C ALA A 285 -10.56 2.74 -1.07
N ASP A 286 -10.77 2.83 -2.38
CA ASP A 286 -10.08 3.74 -3.29
C ASP A 286 -10.67 5.17 -3.32
N GLY A 287 -11.67 5.45 -2.47
CA GLY A 287 -12.31 6.77 -2.36
C GLY A 287 -13.37 7.07 -3.41
N HIS A 288 -13.64 6.16 -4.36
CA HIS A 288 -14.71 6.41 -5.34
C HIS A 288 -16.09 6.40 -4.68
N PRO A 289 -17.07 7.16 -5.24
CA PRO A 289 -18.40 7.24 -4.66
C PRO A 289 -19.17 5.91 -4.80
N LEU A 290 -19.80 5.47 -3.71
CA LEU A 290 -20.69 4.30 -3.70
C LEU A 290 -22.09 4.69 -4.24
N ARG A 291 -22.19 4.83 -5.56
CA ARG A 291 -23.44 5.21 -6.27
C ARG A 291 -24.14 4.06 -7.00
N TYR A 292 -23.42 2.97 -7.24
CA TYR A 292 -23.94 1.74 -7.82
C TYR A 292 -24.00 0.66 -6.74
N LEU A 293 -25.07 -0.14 -6.72
CA LEU A 293 -25.29 -1.19 -5.73
C LEU A 293 -25.71 -2.48 -6.41
N ARG A 294 -25.07 -3.60 -6.05
CA ARG A 294 -25.46 -4.95 -6.46
C ARG A 294 -25.33 -5.96 -5.31
N TRP A 295 -25.92 -5.63 -4.16
CA TRP A 295 -25.98 -6.54 -3.03
C TRP A 295 -26.79 -7.81 -3.34
N GLY A 296 -26.36 -8.94 -2.77
CA GLY A 296 -27.14 -10.17 -2.78
C GLY A 296 -28.40 -10.07 -1.91
N SER A 297 -29.31 -11.03 -2.06
CA SER A 297 -30.51 -11.08 -1.23
C SER A 297 -30.15 -11.16 0.26
N GLY A 298 -30.69 -10.25 1.08
CA GLY A 298 -30.40 -10.17 2.51
C GLY A 298 -29.03 -9.56 2.88
N GLN A 299 -28.35 -8.93 1.92
CA GLN A 299 -27.05 -8.27 2.11
C GLN A 299 -27.19 -6.74 2.00
N PRO A 300 -26.33 -5.97 2.68
CA PRO A 300 -25.41 -6.41 3.73
C PRO A 300 -26.18 -6.87 4.97
N ASN A 301 -25.67 -7.88 5.69
CA ASN A 301 -26.26 -8.31 6.96
C ASN A 301 -25.58 -7.59 8.13
N PRO A 302 -26.23 -6.59 8.75
CA PRO A 302 -25.63 -5.81 9.84
C PRO A 302 -25.49 -6.62 11.13
N ALA A 303 -26.30 -7.66 11.34
CA ALA A 303 -26.31 -8.43 12.59
C ALA A 303 -25.03 -9.26 12.81
N LEU A 304 -24.22 -9.45 11.77
CA LEU A 304 -23.03 -10.29 11.81
C LEU A 304 -21.74 -9.53 12.16
N GLY A 305 -21.76 -8.19 12.18
CA GLY A 305 -20.56 -7.39 12.41
C GLY A 305 -19.48 -7.63 11.34
N TRP A 306 -19.90 -7.87 10.10
CA TRP A 306 -19.02 -8.15 8.97
C TRP A 306 -18.86 -6.89 8.12
N PHE A 307 -17.63 -6.38 8.05
CA PHE A 307 -17.35 -5.04 7.52
C PHE A 307 -16.64 -5.02 6.16
N CYS A 308 -16.35 -6.19 5.58
CA CYS A 308 -15.62 -6.27 4.31
C CYS A 308 -16.48 -6.88 3.21
N GLY A 309 -16.57 -6.19 2.08
CA GLY A 309 -17.36 -6.60 0.93
C GLY A 309 -16.60 -7.56 0.01
N SER A 310 -17.34 -8.49 -0.59
CA SER A 310 -16.82 -9.49 -1.50
C SER A 310 -17.73 -9.67 -2.70
N LEU A 311 -17.16 -10.02 -3.85
CA LEU A 311 -17.87 -10.37 -5.08
C LEU A 311 -17.98 -11.90 -5.17
N ASN A 312 -19.21 -12.42 -5.20
CA ASN A 312 -19.46 -13.85 -5.31
C ASN A 312 -19.79 -14.24 -6.77
N THR A 313 -18.86 -14.92 -7.45
CA THR A 313 -19.06 -15.32 -8.85
C THR A 313 -19.93 -16.55 -9.03
N MET A 314 -20.26 -17.27 -7.94
CA MET A 314 -21.15 -18.43 -7.97
C MET A 314 -22.63 -18.03 -7.90
N GLN A 315 -22.93 -16.83 -7.38
CA GLN A 315 -24.30 -16.35 -7.14
C GLN A 315 -24.60 -15.08 -7.94
N SER A 316 -24.56 -15.19 -9.27
CA SER A 316 -24.91 -14.10 -10.20
C SER A 316 -24.10 -12.81 -10.02
N TYR A 317 -22.86 -12.91 -9.54
CA TYR A 317 -21.93 -11.79 -9.37
C TYR A 317 -22.45 -10.68 -8.44
N HIS A 318 -23.23 -11.06 -7.41
CA HIS A 318 -23.67 -10.13 -6.36
C HIS A 318 -22.57 -9.90 -5.31
N TRP A 319 -22.77 -8.84 -4.53
CA TRP A 319 -21.90 -8.46 -3.43
C TRP A 319 -22.44 -9.00 -2.10
N GLU A 320 -21.54 -9.41 -1.22
CA GLU A 320 -21.84 -9.90 0.13
C GLU A 320 -20.87 -9.30 1.13
N ASN A 321 -21.33 -8.99 2.35
CA ASN A 321 -20.41 -8.70 3.44
C ASN A 321 -19.86 -10.00 4.05
N LYS A 322 -18.59 -9.99 4.44
CA LYS A 322 -17.89 -11.11 5.08
C LYS A 322 -16.95 -10.60 6.17
N LEU A 323 -16.58 -11.50 7.08
CA LEU A 323 -15.58 -11.23 8.09
C LEU A 323 -14.22 -10.96 7.44
N CYS A 324 -13.63 -9.79 7.71
CA CYS A 324 -12.41 -9.31 7.06
C CYS A 324 -11.19 -10.24 7.21
N SER A 325 -11.17 -11.09 8.25
CA SER A 325 -10.12 -12.08 8.51
C SER A 325 -10.24 -13.36 7.67
N LYS A 326 -11.33 -13.54 6.91
CA LYS A 326 -11.46 -14.66 5.97
C LYS A 326 -10.44 -14.52 4.85
N LYS A 327 -9.99 -15.66 4.33
CA LYS A 327 -9.00 -15.72 3.26
C LYS A 327 -9.68 -16.04 1.93
N HIS A 328 -9.56 -15.13 0.98
CA HIS A 328 -10.13 -15.25 -0.35
C HIS A 328 -9.14 -14.78 -1.42
N GLY A 329 -9.45 -15.09 -2.68
CA GLY A 329 -8.86 -14.38 -3.81
C GLY A 329 -9.30 -12.92 -3.81
N TYR A 330 -8.70 -12.09 -4.65
CA TYR A 330 -9.01 -10.66 -4.70
C TYR A 330 -8.84 -10.09 -6.10
N ILE A 331 -9.41 -8.91 -6.33
CA ILE A 331 -9.29 -8.20 -7.61
C ILE A 331 -8.69 -6.83 -7.34
N CYS A 332 -7.55 -6.54 -7.97
CA CYS A 332 -6.98 -5.20 -8.01
C CYS A 332 -7.48 -4.45 -9.24
N GLN A 333 -7.61 -3.13 -9.10
CA GLN A 333 -8.00 -2.23 -10.16
C GLN A 333 -7.05 -1.05 -10.23
N LYS A 334 -6.58 -0.73 -11.44
CA LYS A 334 -5.72 0.42 -11.72
C LYS A 334 -6.34 1.28 -12.83
N ARG A 335 -6.70 2.52 -12.49
CA ARG A 335 -7.22 3.53 -13.42
C ARG A 335 -6.05 4.42 -13.84
N THR A 336 -5.91 4.70 -15.13
CA THR A 336 -4.83 5.55 -15.67
C THR A 336 -5.17 7.05 -15.67
N THR A 337 -6.39 7.40 -15.27
CA THR A 337 -6.89 8.76 -15.18
C THR A 337 -7.48 8.94 -13.80
N ASP A 338 -6.90 9.82 -12.99
CA ASP A 338 -7.64 10.38 -11.86
C ASP A 338 -8.89 11.08 -12.41
N PRO A 339 -10.05 10.98 -11.73
CA PRO A 339 -11.15 11.87 -12.02
C PRO A 339 -10.60 13.29 -11.93
N ALA A 340 -10.62 14.04 -13.03
CA ALA A 340 -10.17 15.42 -13.03
C ALA A 340 -10.94 16.14 -11.91
N THR A 341 -10.22 16.58 -10.88
CA THR A 341 -10.76 17.53 -9.91
C THR A 341 -11.15 18.74 -10.72
N ALA A 342 -12.46 18.98 -10.84
CA ALA A 342 -12.95 20.16 -11.52
C ALA A 342 -12.36 21.36 -10.78
N THR A 343 -11.53 22.16 -11.46
CA THR A 343 -11.02 23.40 -10.89
C THR A 343 -12.23 24.25 -10.50
N PRO A 344 -12.35 24.72 -9.25
CA PRO A 344 -13.50 25.53 -8.86
C PRO A 344 -13.58 26.76 -9.78
N GLY A 345 -14.75 26.95 -10.39
CA GLY A 345 -15.01 28.12 -11.22
C GLY A 345 -14.95 29.42 -10.40
N PRO A 346 -15.00 30.59 -11.06
CA PRO A 346 -15.05 31.87 -10.35
C PRO A 346 -16.26 31.91 -9.39
N PRO A 347 -16.14 32.60 -8.23
CA PRO A 347 -17.20 32.64 -7.23
C PRO A 347 -18.56 33.07 -7.80
N ALA A 348 -19.62 32.31 -7.52
CA ALA A 348 -20.98 32.68 -7.92
C ALA A 348 -21.42 33.99 -7.27
N SER A 349 -22.13 34.83 -8.03
CA SER A 349 -22.78 36.05 -7.53
C SER A 349 -24.25 35.77 -7.22
N CYS A 350 -24.55 35.46 -5.96
CA CYS A 350 -25.90 35.08 -5.52
C CYS A 350 -26.71 36.28 -5.01
N SER A 351 -28.03 36.23 -5.20
CA SER A 351 -28.96 37.18 -4.57
C SER A 351 -29.53 36.60 -3.28
N ALA A 352 -29.65 37.40 -2.22
CA ALA A 352 -30.26 36.94 -0.97
C ALA A 352 -31.69 36.39 -1.24
N PRO A 353 -32.07 35.23 -0.68
CA PRO A 353 -31.46 34.53 0.45
C PRO A 353 -30.45 33.43 0.10
N TRP A 354 -29.93 33.39 -1.13
CA TRP A 354 -28.95 32.39 -1.57
C TRP A 354 -27.53 32.71 -1.09
N VAL A 355 -26.77 31.68 -0.72
CA VAL A 355 -25.39 31.75 -0.21
C VAL A 355 -24.44 31.18 -1.26
N PRO A 356 -23.43 31.93 -1.72
CA PRO A 356 -22.45 31.44 -2.70
C PRO A 356 -21.45 30.46 -2.08
N TYR A 357 -21.11 29.42 -2.83
CA TYR A 357 -19.93 28.57 -2.58
C TYR A 357 -19.40 28.02 -3.90
N ALA A 358 -18.08 28.11 -4.11
CA ALA A 358 -17.46 27.88 -5.40
C ALA A 358 -18.23 28.62 -6.52
N ASP A 359 -18.54 27.93 -7.61
CA ASP A 359 -19.28 28.43 -8.77
C ASP A 359 -20.81 28.28 -8.67
N HIS A 360 -21.35 28.01 -7.48
CA HIS A 360 -22.78 27.74 -7.28
C HIS A 360 -23.44 28.56 -6.16
N CYS A 361 -24.76 28.69 -6.23
CA CYS A 361 -25.59 29.34 -5.21
C CYS A 361 -26.44 28.33 -4.46
N TYR A 362 -26.47 28.41 -3.13
CA TYR A 362 -27.18 27.45 -2.28
C TYR A 362 -28.23 28.14 -1.42
N PHE A 363 -29.33 27.44 -1.17
CA PHE A 363 -30.38 27.91 -0.28
C PHE A 363 -30.85 26.73 0.59
N LEU A 364 -31.42 27.00 1.76
CA LEU A 364 -32.03 25.99 2.61
C LEU A 364 -33.46 26.41 2.95
N ASN A 365 -34.44 25.87 2.23
CA ASN A 365 -35.84 26.06 2.56
C ASN A 365 -36.34 24.95 3.50
N ARG A 366 -36.81 25.39 4.67
CA ARG A 366 -37.24 24.55 5.79
C ARG A 366 -38.67 24.04 5.69
N THR A 367 -39.38 24.36 4.60
CA THR A 367 -40.76 23.92 4.38
C THR A 367 -40.78 22.44 3.99
N LYS A 368 -41.33 21.60 4.86
CA LYS A 368 -41.41 20.15 4.64
C LYS A 368 -42.23 19.82 3.40
N LYS A 369 -41.67 19.02 2.50
CA LYS A 369 -42.27 18.60 1.23
C LYS A 369 -41.90 17.16 0.92
N THR A 370 -42.63 16.49 0.03
CA THR A 370 -42.14 15.22 -0.52
C THR A 370 -40.89 15.47 -1.37
N TRP A 371 -40.04 14.45 -1.57
CA TRP A 371 -38.85 14.58 -2.44
C TRP A 371 -39.22 15.11 -3.83
N LYS A 372 -40.32 14.60 -4.41
CA LYS A 372 -40.81 14.99 -5.73
C LYS A 372 -41.25 16.46 -5.77
N ASP A 373 -42.01 16.91 -4.77
CA ASP A 373 -42.48 18.30 -4.70
C ASP A 373 -41.32 19.28 -4.43
N ALA A 374 -40.34 18.87 -3.62
CA ALA A 374 -39.12 19.63 -3.38
C ALA A 374 -38.30 19.77 -4.67
N SER A 375 -38.13 18.68 -5.43
CA SER A 375 -37.45 18.69 -6.74
C SER A 375 -38.13 19.64 -7.72
N ILE A 376 -39.46 19.54 -7.87
CA ILE A 376 -40.24 20.43 -8.74
C ILE A 376 -40.11 21.89 -8.31
N GLN A 377 -40.13 22.17 -7.02
CA GLN A 377 -39.96 23.53 -6.52
C GLN A 377 -38.57 24.07 -6.82
N CYS A 378 -37.50 23.28 -6.65
CA CYS A 378 -36.14 23.71 -6.96
C CYS A 378 -36.02 24.08 -8.44
N MET A 379 -36.59 23.25 -9.33
CA MET A 379 -36.62 23.53 -10.77
C MET A 379 -37.38 24.83 -11.10
N ARG A 380 -38.50 25.10 -10.40
CA ARG A 380 -39.26 26.35 -10.57
C ARG A 380 -38.48 27.58 -10.11
N THR A 381 -37.58 27.45 -9.15
CA THR A 381 -36.72 28.55 -8.69
C THR A 381 -35.45 28.72 -9.52
N GLY A 382 -35.34 28.03 -10.67
CA GLY A 382 -34.21 28.14 -11.58
C GLY A 382 -33.03 27.22 -11.24
N GLY A 383 -33.22 26.28 -10.32
CA GLY A 383 -32.16 25.45 -9.76
C GLY A 383 -32.50 23.97 -9.67
N HIS A 384 -31.75 23.22 -8.85
CA HIS A 384 -31.99 21.80 -8.61
C HIS A 384 -31.86 21.46 -7.13
N LEU A 385 -32.24 20.23 -6.78
CA LEU A 385 -31.82 19.66 -5.50
C LEU A 385 -30.29 19.55 -5.50
N VAL A 386 -29.65 19.82 -4.37
CA VAL A 386 -28.20 19.77 -4.20
C VAL A 386 -27.67 18.42 -4.66
N SER A 387 -26.57 18.46 -5.38
CA SER A 387 -25.62 17.36 -5.47
C SER A 387 -24.35 17.80 -4.73
N VAL A 388 -23.77 16.87 -3.98
CA VAL A 388 -22.54 17.10 -3.21
C VAL A 388 -21.46 16.26 -3.86
N HIS A 389 -20.38 16.89 -4.34
CA HIS A 389 -19.37 16.25 -5.18
C HIS A 389 -18.04 16.07 -4.46
N ASP A 390 -17.81 16.80 -3.37
CA ASP A 390 -16.61 16.70 -2.55
C ASP A 390 -16.92 17.00 -1.07
N VAL A 391 -15.91 16.76 -0.22
CA VAL A 391 -16.04 16.89 1.24
C VAL A 391 -16.09 18.36 1.68
N GLU A 392 -15.48 19.26 0.90
CA GLU A 392 -15.49 20.69 1.14
C GLU A 392 -16.90 21.28 0.92
N GLU A 393 -17.58 20.88 -0.16
CA GLU A 393 -18.98 21.21 -0.45
C GLU A 393 -19.91 20.66 0.64
N GLN A 394 -19.70 19.42 1.08
CA GLN A 394 -20.45 18.85 2.21
C GLN A 394 -20.28 19.70 3.48
N SER A 395 -19.04 20.10 3.79
CA SER A 395 -18.72 20.92 4.96
C SER A 395 -19.35 22.31 4.89
N PHE A 396 -19.33 22.95 3.71
CA PHE A 396 -20.02 24.22 3.47
C PHE A 396 -21.53 24.08 3.73
N VAL A 397 -22.13 23.04 3.15
CA VAL A 397 -23.55 22.75 3.25
C VAL A 397 -23.99 22.57 4.71
N LEU A 398 -23.18 21.90 5.54
CA LEU A 398 -23.47 21.67 6.96
C LEU A 398 -23.16 22.90 7.83
N SER A 399 -22.14 23.69 7.53
CA SER A 399 -21.68 24.76 8.42
C SER A 399 -22.29 26.14 8.11
N GLN A 400 -22.53 26.47 6.84
CA GLN A 400 -22.87 27.84 6.42
C GLN A 400 -24.35 28.02 6.04
N LEU A 401 -25.09 26.96 5.74
CA LEU A 401 -26.50 27.04 5.36
C LEU A 401 -27.48 26.99 6.56
N GLY A 402 -26.97 27.01 7.79
CA GLY A 402 -27.79 26.98 9.00
C GLY A 402 -28.46 25.62 9.25
N TYR A 403 -27.72 24.53 8.98
CA TYR A 403 -28.10 23.18 9.36
C TYR A 403 -28.12 23.02 10.90
N SER A 404 -28.93 22.08 11.40
CA SER A 404 -29.07 21.75 12.83
C SER A 404 -29.28 20.23 12.94
N GLU A 405 -28.65 19.59 13.93
CA GLU A 405 -28.72 18.12 14.13
C GLU A 405 -30.15 17.58 14.31
N SER A 406 -31.08 18.42 14.80
CA SER A 406 -32.52 18.10 14.92
C SER A 406 -33.26 18.01 13.58
N ASN A 407 -32.64 18.43 12.48
CA ASN A 407 -33.24 18.44 11.14
C ASN A 407 -33.02 17.06 10.49
N HIS A 408 -33.78 16.05 10.92
CA HIS A 408 -33.82 14.72 10.27
C HIS A 408 -34.44 14.74 8.86
N THR A 409 -34.52 15.89 8.19
CA THR A 409 -35.28 16.02 6.96
C THR A 409 -34.82 17.21 6.11
N PHE A 410 -34.31 16.86 4.93
CA PHE A 410 -34.32 17.61 3.66
C PHE A 410 -33.01 18.09 3.04
N ILE A 411 -33.15 18.16 1.72
CA ILE A 411 -32.20 18.25 0.62
C ILE A 411 -31.84 19.73 0.42
N PHE A 412 -30.55 20.03 0.29
CA PHE A 412 -30.09 21.39 0.05
C PHE A 412 -30.44 21.84 -1.39
N TYR A 413 -30.38 23.14 -1.68
CA TYR A 413 -30.80 23.72 -2.95
C TYR A 413 -29.56 24.16 -3.75
N PHE A 414 -29.63 24.12 -5.08
CA PHE A 414 -28.58 24.53 -6.03
C PHE A 414 -29.13 25.61 -6.98
N LEU A 415 -28.32 26.56 -7.41
CA LEU A 415 -28.51 27.47 -8.55
C LEU A 415 -27.21 27.50 -9.35
#